data_AF-A0A1I8A951-F1
#
_entry.id   AF-A0A1I8A951-F1
#
_cell.length_a   1.000
_cell.length_b   1.000
_cell.length_c   1.000
_cell.angle_alpha   90.00
_cell.angle_beta   90.00
_cell.angle_gamma   90.00
#
_symmetry.space_group_name_H-M   'P 1'
#
loop_
_entity.id
_entity.type
_entity.pdbx_description
1 polymer ?
#
loop_
_entity_poly.entity_id
_entity_poly.type
_entity_poly.pdbx_seq_one_letter_code
_entity_poly.pdbx_strand_id
1 'polypeptide(L)'
;MSNMLYACSILYRTKLPFFLVLNKADIVKPTFAIRWMTDFEAFEEALNEAKSSYMNDLTRSMSLVLDQFYEKLNYACVSSLTGEGMEDVMAVVEKCVEEYREEYRPMYEKVLKERQEETLNKMGELTVKEKVACEVGFDENYVAPTQKVHLGGIDEEDRE
;
A
#
# COMPACT_ATOMS: atom_id res chain seq x y z
N MET A 1 13.98 -10.67 4.05
CA MET A 1 12.67 -11.02 4.62
C MET A 1 11.92 -9.85 5.24
N SER A 2 12.46 -9.16 6.25
CA SER A 2 11.78 -8.00 6.86
C SER A 2 11.34 -6.95 5.85
N ASN A 3 12.20 -6.56 4.91
CA ASN A 3 11.87 -5.61 3.85
C ASN A 3 10.68 -6.05 2.98
N MET A 4 10.56 -7.37 2.77
CA MET A 4 9.46 -7.92 1.99
C MET A 4 8.13 -7.84 2.74
N LEU A 5 8.13 -8.06 4.06
CA LEU A 5 6.93 -7.89 4.87
C LEU A 5 6.55 -6.41 5.02
N TYR A 6 7.54 -5.51 5.12
CA TYR A 6 7.29 -4.07 5.16
C TYR A 6 6.66 -3.55 3.87
N ALA A 7 7.09 -4.03 2.71
CA ALA A 7 6.47 -3.66 1.44
C ALA A 7 4.99 -4.05 1.39
N CYS A 8 4.66 -5.26 1.87
CA CYS A 8 3.28 -5.73 1.98
C CYS A 8 2.44 -4.82 2.89
N SER A 9 2.92 -4.49 4.09
CA SER A 9 2.17 -3.62 5.01
C SER A 9 1.96 -2.20 4.46
N ILE A 10 2.94 -1.65 3.75
CA ILE A 10 2.80 -0.33 3.11
C ILE A 10 1.75 -0.37 2.00
N LEU A 11 1.75 -1.38 1.13
CA LEU A 11 0.74 -1.51 0.08
C LEU A 11 -0.67 -1.61 0.68
N TYR A 12 -0.85 -2.46 1.68
CA TYR A 12 -2.15 -2.66 2.33
C TYR A 12 -2.67 -1.40 3.02
N ARG A 13 -1.78 -0.65 3.69
CA ARG A 13 -2.17 0.60 4.36
C ARG A 13 -2.47 1.73 3.38
N THR A 14 -1.60 1.91 2.39
CA THR A 14 -1.69 3.06 1.48
C THR A 14 -2.73 2.85 0.38
N LYS A 15 -2.98 1.61 -0.06
CA LYS A 15 -3.88 1.26 -1.16
C LYS A 15 -3.66 2.18 -2.37
N LEU A 16 -2.41 2.22 -2.82
CA LEU A 16 -1.95 2.96 -4.00
C LEU A 16 -1.10 2.02 -4.87
N PRO A 17 -0.94 2.30 -6.18
CA PRO A 17 0.03 1.61 -7.00
C PRO A 17 1.40 1.65 -6.34
N PHE A 18 2.00 0.47 -6.21
CA PHE A 18 3.25 0.25 -5.48
C PHE A 18 4.23 -0.48 -6.38
N PHE A 19 5.50 -0.10 -6.31
CA PHE A 19 6.57 -0.78 -7.01
C PHE A 19 7.84 -0.77 -6.17
N LEU A 20 8.75 -1.71 -6.43
CA LEU A 20 10.02 -1.80 -5.73
C LEU A 20 11.16 -1.18 -6.50
N VAL A 21 12.06 -0.53 -5.78
CA VAL A 21 13.31 -0.02 -6.32
C VAL A 21 14.48 -0.73 -5.64
N LEU A 22 15.15 -1.59 -6.41
CA LEU A 22 16.33 -2.32 -5.98
C LEU A 22 17.57 -1.46 -6.25
N ASN A 23 17.97 -0.69 -5.24
CA ASN A 23 19.08 0.27 -5.36
C ASN A 23 20.46 -0.41 -5.18
N LYS A 24 21.52 0.28 -5.63
CA LYS A 24 22.94 -0.09 -5.58
C LYS A 24 23.31 -1.26 -6.48
N ALA A 25 22.68 -1.32 -7.66
CA ALA A 25 22.98 -2.31 -8.68
C ALA A 25 24.44 -2.31 -9.17
N ASP A 26 25.16 -1.20 -8.96
CA ASP A 26 26.58 -1.03 -9.25
C ASP A 26 27.49 -1.88 -8.35
N ILE A 27 27.06 -2.17 -7.11
CA ILE A 27 27.83 -2.99 -6.16
C ILE A 27 27.43 -4.46 -6.27
N VAL A 28 26.12 -4.73 -6.22
CA VAL A 28 25.57 -6.08 -6.25
C VAL A 28 24.39 -6.10 -7.19
N LYS A 29 24.46 -6.92 -8.23
CA LYS A 29 23.32 -7.15 -9.12
C LYS A 29 22.19 -7.81 -8.33
N PRO A 30 20.96 -7.27 -8.37
CA PRO A 30 19.84 -7.76 -7.56
C PRO A 30 19.19 -9.04 -8.09
N THR A 31 19.92 -9.87 -8.83
CA THR A 31 19.40 -11.10 -9.47
C THR A 31 18.87 -12.12 -8.46
N PHE A 32 19.47 -12.18 -7.28
CA PHE A 32 18.99 -13.05 -6.19
C PHE A 32 17.61 -12.62 -5.70
N ALA A 33 17.36 -11.31 -5.57
CA ALA A 33 16.09 -10.77 -5.11
C ALA A 33 15.00 -10.98 -6.15
N ILE A 34 15.33 -10.79 -7.44
CA ILE A 34 14.42 -11.10 -8.55
C ILE A 34 14.06 -12.59 -8.52
N ARG A 35 15.05 -13.47 -8.38
CA ARG A 35 14.81 -14.91 -8.32
C ARG A 35 13.88 -15.28 -7.16
N TRP A 36 14.07 -14.71 -5.97
CA TRP A 36 13.17 -14.95 -4.84
C TRP A 36 11.75 -14.43 -5.03
N MET A 37 11.55 -13.42 -5.89
CA MET A 37 10.22 -12.89 -6.20
C MET A 37 9.49 -13.68 -7.29
N THR A 38 10.23 -14.40 -8.15
CA THR A 38 9.66 -15.15 -9.29
C THR A 38 9.63 -16.66 -9.08
N ASP A 39 10.51 -17.17 -8.22
CA ASP A 39 10.73 -18.61 -7.99
C ASP A 39 10.58 -18.90 -6.50
N PHE A 40 9.41 -19.44 -6.16
CA PHE A 40 9.05 -19.84 -4.81
C PHE A 40 10.02 -20.88 -4.23
N GLU A 41 10.48 -21.85 -5.03
CA GLU A 41 11.38 -22.91 -4.55
C GLU A 41 12.74 -22.33 -4.17
N ALA A 42 13.27 -21.41 -4.98
CA ALA A 42 14.51 -20.70 -4.66
C ALA A 42 14.38 -19.81 -3.42
N PHE A 43 13.20 -19.24 -3.18
CA PHE A 43 12.92 -18.51 -1.94
C PHE A 43 12.89 -19.46 -0.74
N GLU A 44 12.17 -20.58 -0.83
CA GLU A 44 12.08 -21.56 0.26
C GLU A 44 13.44 -22.18 0.61
N GLU A 45 14.26 -22.51 -0.40
CA GLU A 45 15.62 -23.00 -0.22
C GLU A 45 16.47 -21.98 0.56
N ALA A 46 16.45 -20.71 0.15
CA ALA A 46 17.17 -19.65 0.83
C ALA A 46 16.71 -19.45 2.29
N LEU A 47 15.43 -19.67 2.59
CA LEU A 47 14.90 -19.65 3.96
C LEU A 47 15.39 -20.81 4.81
N ASN A 48 15.45 -22.01 4.21
CA ASN A 48 15.93 -23.21 4.90
C ASN A 48 17.43 -23.09 5.21
N GLU A 49 18.21 -22.43 4.34
CA GLU A 49 19.63 -22.13 4.58
C GLU A 49 19.84 -21.04 5.64
N ALA A 50 18.97 -20.01 5.67
CA ALA A 50 18.99 -18.94 6.66
C ALA A 50 18.47 -19.44 8.03
N LYS A 51 19.37 -20.09 8.80
CA LYS A 51 19.08 -20.63 10.14
C LYS A 51 18.51 -19.59 11.12
N SER A 52 17.19 -19.60 11.30
CA SER A 52 16.46 -18.96 12.41
C SER A 52 15.17 -19.76 12.70
N SER A 53 15.23 -20.69 13.66
CA SER A 53 14.19 -21.71 13.84
C SER A 53 12.77 -21.18 14.10
N TYR A 54 12.61 -19.98 14.66
CA TYR A 54 11.27 -19.45 14.98
C TYR A 54 10.71 -18.52 13.89
N MET A 55 11.55 -17.70 13.25
CA MET A 55 11.08 -16.84 12.16
C MET A 55 10.80 -17.65 10.87
N ASN A 56 11.41 -18.84 10.75
CA ASN A 56 11.21 -19.70 9.59
C ASN A 56 9.82 -20.35 9.56
N ASP A 57 9.23 -20.72 10.70
CA ASP A 57 7.88 -21.31 10.73
C ASP A 57 6.81 -20.29 10.32
N LEU A 58 6.86 -19.08 10.87
CA LEU A 58 5.95 -17.99 10.47
C LEU A 58 6.12 -17.65 8.99
N THR A 59 7.38 -17.55 8.54
CA THR A 59 7.65 -17.26 7.14
C THR A 59 7.15 -18.36 6.24
N ARG A 60 7.33 -19.63 6.61
CA ARG A 60 6.81 -20.78 5.86
C ARG A 60 5.29 -20.70 5.77
N SER A 61 4.59 -20.34 6.85
CA SER A 61 3.14 -20.12 6.82
C SER A 61 2.72 -18.94 5.94
N MET A 62 3.54 -17.88 5.87
CA MET A 62 3.25 -16.69 5.05
C MET A 62 3.83 -16.77 3.62
N SER A 63 4.61 -17.79 3.31
CA SER A 63 5.42 -17.86 2.08
C SER A 63 4.57 -17.82 0.82
N LEU A 64 3.45 -18.54 0.79
CA LEU A 64 2.50 -18.54 -0.33
C LEU A 64 1.85 -17.16 -0.55
N VAL A 65 1.57 -16.43 0.53
CA VAL A 65 0.99 -15.08 0.43
C VAL A 65 2.02 -14.11 -0.11
N LEU A 66 3.27 -14.23 0.34
CA LEU A 66 4.38 -13.43 -0.16
C LEU A 66 4.63 -13.71 -1.65
N ASP A 67 4.61 -14.97 -2.07
CA ASP A 67 4.78 -15.36 -3.47
C ASP A 67 3.76 -14.67 -4.39
N GLN A 68 2.47 -14.82 -4.08
CA GLN A 68 1.39 -14.17 -4.85
C GLN A 68 1.47 -12.64 -4.84
N PHE A 69 1.98 -12.06 -3.76
CA PHE A 69 2.17 -10.62 -3.64
C PHE A 69 3.32 -10.15 -4.54
N TYR A 70 4.45 -10.86 -4.54
CA TYR A 70 5.64 -10.50 -5.29
C TYR A 70 5.54 -10.79 -6.78
N GLU A 71 4.78 -11.82 -7.17
CA GLU A 71 4.53 -12.16 -8.58
C GLU A 71 3.91 -10.99 -9.36
N LYS A 72 3.04 -10.22 -8.70
CA LYS A 72 2.29 -9.11 -9.33
C LYS A 72 2.98 -7.76 -9.21
N LEU A 73 4.09 -7.69 -8.49
CA LEU A 73 4.69 -6.42 -8.11
C LEU A 73 5.67 -5.92 -9.16
N ASN A 74 5.45 -4.70 -9.64
CA ASN A 74 6.41 -4.04 -10.50
C ASN A 74 7.71 -3.77 -9.71
N TYR A 75 8.87 -3.95 -10.35
CA TYR A 75 10.16 -3.63 -9.75
C TYR A 75 11.09 -3.00 -10.78
N ALA A 76 12.04 -2.19 -10.31
CA ALA A 76 13.08 -1.58 -11.12
C ALA A 76 14.43 -1.71 -10.39
N CYS A 77 15.50 -1.94 -11.14
CA CYS A 77 16.85 -2.05 -10.60
C CYS A 77 17.59 -0.76 -10.92
N VAL A 78 18.15 -0.09 -9.91
CA VAL A 78 18.85 1.18 -10.11
C VAL A 78 20.18 1.25 -9.38
N SER A 79 21.06 2.10 -9.89
CA SER A 79 22.15 2.66 -9.11
C SER A 79 21.95 4.16 -8.97
N SER A 80 21.71 4.63 -7.75
CA SER A 80 21.64 6.08 -7.49
C SER A 80 22.98 6.80 -7.68
N LEU A 81 24.11 6.07 -7.75
CA LEU A 81 25.43 6.66 -7.94
C LEU A 81 25.75 6.84 -9.42
N THR A 82 25.53 5.80 -10.23
CA THR A 82 25.87 5.83 -11.67
C THR A 82 24.72 6.33 -12.54
N GLY A 83 23.48 6.33 -12.03
CA GLY A 83 22.28 6.65 -12.78
C GLY A 83 21.72 5.48 -13.61
N GLU A 84 22.34 4.30 -13.54
CA GLU A 84 21.86 3.09 -14.21
C GLU A 84 20.43 2.74 -13.78
N GLY A 85 19.57 2.38 -14.75
CA GLY A 85 18.20 1.92 -14.51
C GLY A 85 17.19 3.01 -14.13
N MET A 86 17.58 4.28 -14.14
CA MET A 86 16.65 5.39 -13.84
C MET A 86 15.54 5.51 -14.90
N GLU A 87 15.85 5.18 -16.16
CA GLU A 87 14.86 5.14 -17.25
C GLU A 87 13.76 4.10 -16.96
N ASP A 88 14.14 2.92 -16.46
CA ASP A 88 13.19 1.86 -16.08
C ASP A 88 12.27 2.30 -14.94
N VAL A 89 12.80 3.04 -13.95
CA VAL A 89 11.98 3.62 -12.88
C VAL A 89 10.95 4.57 -13.44
N MET A 90 11.33 5.46 -14.36
CA MET A 90 10.40 6.42 -14.95
C MET A 90 9.31 5.71 -15.76
N ALA A 91 9.66 4.66 -16.51
CA ALA A 91 8.69 3.85 -17.23
C ALA A 91 7.70 3.14 -16.28
N VAL A 92 8.19 2.58 -15.17
CA VAL A 92 7.32 1.96 -14.15
C VAL A 92 6.42 3.01 -13.47
N VAL A 93 6.95 4.21 -13.20
CA VAL A 93 6.15 5.31 -12.64
C VAL A 93 5.02 5.71 -13.59
N GLU A 94 5.29 5.83 -14.89
CA GLU A 94 4.25 6.12 -15.89
C GLU A 94 3.14 5.06 -15.87
N LYS A 95 3.51 3.78 -15.87
CA LYS A 95 2.57 2.67 -15.73
C LYS A 95 1.74 2.76 -14.43
N CYS A 96 2.38 3.04 -13.30
CA CYS A 96 1.67 3.21 -12.03
C CYS A 96 0.75 4.43 -12.01
N VAL A 97 1.06 5.50 -12.77
CA VAL A 97 0.17 6.66 -12.92
C VAL A 97 -1.07 6.30 -13.74
N GLU A 98 -0.92 5.47 -14.77
CA GLU A 98 -2.06 4.93 -15.53
C GLU A 98 -2.93 4.03 -14.65
N GLU A 99 -2.34 3.03 -13.97
CA GLU A 99 -3.02 2.17 -13.00
C GLU A 99 -3.77 2.99 -11.92
N TYR A 100 -3.15 4.06 -11.41
CA TYR A 100 -3.78 4.95 -10.44
C TYR A 100 -5.06 5.60 -10.98
N ARG A 101 -5.01 6.10 -12.23
CA ARG A 101 -6.11 6.85 -12.84
C ARG A 101 -7.28 5.94 -13.21
N GLU A 102 -6.98 4.74 -13.70
CA GLU A 102 -7.99 3.81 -14.21
C GLU A 102 -8.64 3.00 -13.08
N GLU A 103 -7.87 2.52 -12.11
CA GLU A 103 -8.37 1.60 -11.09
C GLU A 103 -8.59 2.29 -9.75
N TYR A 104 -7.57 2.98 -9.23
CA TYR A 104 -7.60 3.49 -7.86
C TYR A 104 -8.47 4.73 -7.72
N ARG A 105 -8.37 5.69 -8.63
CA ARG A 105 -9.17 6.93 -8.60
C ARG A 105 -10.69 6.66 -8.52
N PRO A 106 -11.30 5.82 -9.37
CA PRO A 106 -12.74 5.55 -9.26
C PRO A 106 -13.09 4.81 -7.98
N MET A 107 -12.22 3.94 -7.44
CA MET A 107 -12.43 3.33 -6.12
C MET A 107 -12.47 4.40 -5.01
N TYR A 108 -11.53 5.34 -5.00
CA TYR A 108 -11.52 6.47 -4.06
C TYR A 108 -12.79 7.35 -4.17
N GLU A 109 -13.20 7.67 -5.39
CA GLU A 109 -14.39 8.49 -5.63
C GLU A 109 -15.69 7.81 -5.17
N LYS A 110 -15.80 6.48 -5.31
CA LYS A 110 -16.94 5.70 -4.80
C LYS A 110 -17.00 5.73 -3.27
N VAL A 111 -15.87 5.43 -2.61
CA VAL A 111 -15.80 5.42 -1.14
C VAL A 111 -16.08 6.80 -0.56
N LEU A 112 -15.61 7.87 -1.22
CA LEU A 112 -15.92 9.24 -0.79
C LEU A 112 -17.42 9.54 -0.89
N LYS A 113 -18.09 9.11 -1.98
CA LYS A 113 -19.54 9.30 -2.15
C LYS A 113 -20.35 8.51 -1.13
N GLU A 114 -20.02 7.24 -0.92
CA GLU A 114 -20.68 6.39 0.09
C GLU A 114 -20.58 7.01 1.49
N ARG A 115 -19.38 7.49 1.86
CA ARG A 115 -19.16 8.17 3.15
C ARG A 115 -19.95 9.48 3.27
N GLN A 116 -20.10 10.24 2.18
CA GLN A 116 -20.93 11.46 2.16
C GLN A 116 -22.42 11.12 2.32
N GLU A 117 -22.91 10.11 1.62
CA GLU A 117 -24.29 9.63 1.73
C GLU A 117 -24.61 9.12 3.14
N GLU A 118 -23.71 8.34 3.75
CA GLU A 118 -23.85 7.91 5.14
C GLU A 118 -23.90 9.09 6.12
N THR A 119 -23.06 10.10 5.90
CA THR A 119 -23.03 11.30 6.77
C THR A 119 -24.32 12.09 6.64
N LEU A 120 -24.83 12.27 5.41
CA LEU A 120 -26.10 12.94 5.14
C LEU A 120 -27.29 12.17 5.72
N ASN A 121 -27.29 10.83 5.61
CA ASN A 121 -28.33 9.98 6.19
C ASN A 121 -28.33 10.07 7.72
N LYS A 122 -27.15 9.98 8.36
CA LYS A 122 -27.00 10.18 9.81
C LYS A 122 -27.49 11.56 10.23
N MET A 123 -27.17 12.62 9.50
CA MET A 123 -27.68 13.98 9.78
C MET A 123 -29.19 14.12 9.57
N GLY A 124 -29.77 13.36 8.63
CA GLY A 124 -31.20 13.31 8.38
C GLY A 124 -31.99 12.69 9.54
N GLU A 125 -31.46 11.62 10.14
CA GLU A 125 -32.06 10.86 11.25
C GLU A 125 -31.97 11.55 12.62
N LEU A 126 -31.12 12.57 12.77
CA LEU A 126 -30.99 13.32 14.02
C LEU A 126 -32.27 14.12 14.36
N THR A 127 -32.66 14.07 15.63
CA THR A 127 -33.79 14.83 16.17
C THR A 127 -33.51 16.33 16.18
N VAL A 128 -34.56 17.16 16.20
CA VAL A 128 -34.45 18.64 16.15
C VAL A 128 -33.49 19.20 17.22
N LYS A 129 -33.38 18.56 18.39
CA LYS A 129 -32.44 18.96 19.45
C LYS A 129 -30.98 18.70 19.11
N GLU A 130 -30.68 17.63 18.39
CA GLU A 130 -29.33 17.26 17.97
C GLU A 130 -28.86 18.13 16.79
N LYS A 131 -29.78 18.49 15.88
CA LYS A 131 -29.51 19.44 14.79
C LYS A 131 -29.10 20.82 15.30
N VAL A 132 -29.81 21.33 16.32
CA VAL A 132 -29.46 22.61 16.97
C VAL A 132 -28.08 22.53 17.63
N ALA A 133 -27.73 21.42 18.31
CA ALA A 133 -26.41 21.26 18.93
C ALA A 133 -25.25 21.25 17.91
N CYS A 134 -25.46 20.70 16.70
CA CYS A 134 -24.48 20.78 15.61
C CYS A 134 -24.34 22.19 15.02
N GLU A 135 -25.43 22.95 14.89
CA GLU A 135 -25.41 24.33 14.38
C GLU A 135 -24.72 25.31 15.33
N VAL A 136 -24.81 25.12 16.65
CA VAL A 136 -24.09 25.99 17.61
C VAL A 136 -22.57 25.69 17.67
N GLY A 137 -22.11 24.61 17.03
CA GLY A 137 -20.70 24.20 16.98
C GLY A 137 -19.99 24.46 15.65
N PHE A 138 -20.67 25.04 14.65
CA PHE A 138 -20.10 25.25 13.31
C PHE A 138 -19.53 26.67 13.17
N ASP A 139 -18.22 26.80 13.35
CA ASP A 139 -17.48 28.03 13.03
C ASP A 139 -17.44 28.20 11.49
N GLU A 140 -17.88 29.34 10.97
CA GLU A 140 -17.93 29.64 9.52
C GLU A 140 -16.53 29.59 8.85
N ASN A 141 -15.45 29.56 9.65
CA ASN A 141 -14.07 29.40 9.18
C ASN A 141 -13.56 27.94 9.20
N TYR A 142 -14.42 26.95 9.45
CA TYR A 142 -14.01 25.55 9.43
C TYR A 142 -13.77 25.06 8.00
N VAL A 143 -12.53 25.19 7.53
CA VAL A 143 -12.02 24.38 6.41
C VAL A 143 -11.91 22.96 6.95
N ALA A 144 -12.79 22.07 6.49
CA ALA A 144 -12.67 20.65 6.80
C ALA A 144 -11.20 20.26 6.53
N PRO A 145 -10.49 19.64 7.50
CA PRO A 145 -9.19 19.10 7.19
C PRO A 145 -9.42 18.24 5.95
N THR A 146 -8.63 18.42 4.89
CA THR A 146 -8.63 17.50 3.76
C THR A 146 -8.38 16.12 4.34
N GLN A 147 -9.46 15.42 4.67
CA GLN A 147 -9.41 14.16 5.34
C GLN A 147 -8.88 13.28 4.25
N LYS A 148 -7.59 12.94 4.34
CA LYS A 148 -6.95 12.05 3.40
C LYS A 148 -7.83 10.82 3.40
N VAL A 149 -8.59 10.63 2.32
CA VAL A 149 -9.39 9.43 2.15
C VAL A 149 -8.35 8.33 2.14
N HIS A 150 -8.31 7.54 3.21
CA HIS A 150 -7.55 6.31 3.25
C HIS A 150 -8.57 5.24 2.95
N LEU A 151 -8.44 4.58 1.80
CA LEU A 151 -9.24 3.39 1.49
C LEU A 151 -9.06 2.31 2.59
N GLY A 152 -7.99 2.39 3.40
CA GLY A 152 -7.69 1.53 4.54
C GLY A 152 -8.48 1.80 5.82
N GLY A 153 -9.30 2.86 5.88
CA GLY A 153 -10.17 3.10 7.04
C GLY A 153 -9.40 3.32 8.34
N ILE A 154 -8.84 4.51 8.55
CA ILE A 154 -8.27 4.89 9.86
C ILE A 154 -9.29 4.67 10.98
N ASP A 155 -10.57 4.93 10.70
CA ASP A 155 -11.68 4.78 11.65
C ASP A 155 -12.13 3.33 11.92
N GLU A 156 -11.68 2.36 11.10
CA GLU A 156 -11.88 0.92 11.35
C GLU A 156 -10.68 0.30 12.07
N GLU A 157 -9.46 0.76 11.77
CA GLU A 157 -8.23 0.32 12.44
C GLU A 157 -8.09 0.86 13.88
N ASP A 158 -8.52 2.10 14.17
CA ASP A 158 -8.48 2.66 15.54
C ASP A 158 -9.55 2.06 16.48
N ARG A 159 -10.39 1.14 15.97
CA ARG A 159 -11.44 0.44 16.75
C ARG A 159 -11.05 -0.96 17.23
N GLU A 160 -9.88 -1.47 16.84
CA GLU A 160 -9.25 -2.68 17.42
C GLU A 160 -8.20 -2.33 18.48
#